data_AF-A0A4R2KVL3-F1
#
_entry.id   AF-A0A4R2KVL3-F1
#
_cell.length_a   1.000
_cell.length_b   1.000
_cell.length_c   1.000
_cell.angle_alpha   90.00
_cell.angle_beta   90.00
_cell.angle_gamma   90.00
#
_symmetry.space_group_name_H-M   'P 1'
#
loop_
_entity.id
_entity.type
_entity.pdbx_description
1 polymer ?
#
loop_
_entity_poly.entity_id
_entity_poly.type
_entity_poly.pdbx_seq_one_letter_code
_entity_poly.pdbx_strand_id
1 'polypeptide(L)'
;MERGRIRVNGDMSVTGVWALGDCALVPNARSGELSPPTAQFADRQARLLVSNIVADLKGKPTRLFAYKPAGMLASIGRNNSVAQIYGLRFSGLIAFMLWRGIYLLKVPTLSRKLRLFLEWNYAMVTPPDLVHLGFKNTGDSD
;
A
#
# COMPACT_ATOMS: atom_id res chain seq x y z
N MET A 1 -13.48 6.63 20.42
CA MET A 1 -13.26 6.63 18.96
C MET A 1 -12.97 8.06 18.53
N GLU A 2 -12.06 8.27 17.59
CA GLU A 2 -11.68 9.61 17.11
C GLU A 2 -11.68 9.58 15.57
N ARG A 3 -12.52 10.42 14.93
CA ARG A 3 -12.77 10.41 13.47
C ARG A 3 -13.09 9.01 12.89
N GLY A 4 -13.93 8.23 13.57
CA GLY A 4 -14.33 6.89 13.12
C GLY A 4 -13.26 5.78 13.29
N ARG A 5 -12.13 6.09 13.95
CA ARG A 5 -11.07 5.11 14.24
C ARG A 5 -11.01 4.77 15.72
N ILE A 6 -10.64 3.53 16.01
CA ILE A 6 -10.50 2.99 17.37
C ILE A 6 -9.11 3.35 17.90
N ARG A 7 -9.03 3.90 19.12
CA ARG A 7 -7.75 4.16 19.77
C ARG A 7 -7.24 2.84 20.35
N VAL A 8 -6.03 2.45 19.94
CA VAL A 8 -5.40 1.20 20.37
C VAL A 8 -4.15 1.50 21.20
N ASN A 9 -3.74 0.54 22.03
CA ASN A 9 -2.46 0.58 22.72
C ASN A 9 -1.31 0.39 21.72
N GLY A 10 -0.06 0.63 22.15
CA GLY A 10 1.10 0.51 21.28
C GLY A 10 1.36 -0.91 20.74
N ASP A 11 0.78 -1.94 21.37
CA ASP A 11 0.80 -3.33 20.92
C ASP A 11 -0.43 -3.72 20.06
N MET A 12 -1.29 -2.74 19.76
CA MET A 12 -2.56 -2.84 19.01
C MET A 12 -3.74 -3.47 19.76
N SER A 13 -3.64 -3.62 21.09
CA SER A 13 -4.75 -4.09 21.93
C SER A 13 -5.78 -2.98 22.23
N VAL A 14 -7.03 -3.40 22.42
CA VAL A 14 -8.17 -2.61 22.92
C VAL A 14 -8.96 -3.53 23.86
N THR A 15 -9.74 -3.00 24.80
CA THR A 15 -10.50 -3.78 25.79
C THR A 15 -11.17 -5.04 25.20
N GLY A 16 -10.56 -6.21 25.42
CA GLY A 16 -11.03 -7.52 24.97
C GLY A 16 -10.89 -7.84 23.47
N VAL A 17 -10.35 -6.93 22.65
CA VAL A 17 -10.23 -7.09 21.19
C VAL A 17 -8.92 -6.48 20.65
N TRP A 18 -8.61 -6.73 19.38
CA TRP A 18 -7.44 -6.16 18.70
C TRP A 18 -7.87 -5.41 17.44
N ALA A 19 -7.18 -4.33 17.10
CA ALA A 19 -7.47 -3.55 15.90
C ALA A 19 -6.20 -3.01 15.23
N LEU A 20 -6.18 -3.01 13.89
CA LEU A 20 -5.05 -2.57 13.08
C LEU A 20 -5.52 -1.89 11.79
N GLY A 21 -4.60 -1.24 11.07
CA GLY A 21 -4.86 -0.65 9.77
C GLY A 21 -5.72 0.61 9.87
N ASP A 22 -6.52 0.86 8.84
CA ASP A 22 -7.19 2.16 8.68
C ASP A 22 -8.32 2.40 9.68
N CYS A 23 -8.84 1.33 10.31
CA CYS A 23 -9.84 1.44 11.38
C CYS A 23 -9.25 1.75 12.76
N ALA A 24 -7.92 1.77 12.90
CA ALA A 24 -7.23 1.92 14.18
C ALA A 24 -6.25 3.11 14.18
N LEU A 25 -6.14 3.76 15.33
CA LEU A 25 -5.12 4.78 15.61
C LEU A 25 -3.92 4.11 16.24
N VAL A 26 -3.07 3.49 15.42
CA VAL A 26 -1.92 2.71 15.88
C VAL A 26 -0.73 3.63 16.18
N PRO A 27 -0.28 3.76 17.44
CA PRO A 27 0.93 4.50 17.77
C PRO A 27 2.16 3.81 17.18
N ASN A 28 3.06 4.57 16.58
CA ASN A 28 4.34 4.05 16.09
C ASN A 28 5.45 4.45 17.05
N ALA A 29 5.95 3.49 17.83
CA ALA A 29 7.01 3.69 18.81
C ALA A 29 8.32 4.17 18.17
N ARG A 30 8.50 4.00 16.85
CA ARG A 30 9.70 4.47 16.13
C ARG A 30 9.67 5.95 15.79
N SER A 31 8.50 6.51 15.45
CA SER A 31 8.36 7.93 15.10
C SER A 31 7.81 8.78 16.24
N GLY A 32 7.20 8.16 17.26
CA GLY A 32 6.44 8.87 18.29
C GLY A 32 5.09 9.42 17.79
N GLU A 33 4.72 9.12 16.55
CA GLU A 33 3.52 9.60 15.88
C GLU A 33 2.55 8.46 15.59
N LEU A 34 1.32 8.80 15.19
CA LEU A 34 0.37 7.81 14.69
C LEU A 34 0.81 7.26 13.34
N SER A 35 0.60 5.96 13.15
CA SER A 35 0.87 5.28 11.89
C SER A 35 -0.01 5.84 10.76
N PRO A 36 0.57 6.19 9.60
CA PRO A 36 -0.22 6.58 8.43
C PRO A 36 -1.14 5.46 7.93
N PRO A 37 -2.34 5.79 7.42
CA PRO A 37 -3.29 4.82 6.86
C PRO A 37 -2.83 4.37 5.47
N THR A 38 -1.87 3.44 5.45
CA THR A 38 -1.30 2.91 4.20
C THR A 38 -1.18 1.40 4.27
N ALA A 39 -1.33 0.73 3.12
CA ALA A 39 -1.23 -0.72 3.02
C ALA A 39 0.11 -1.28 3.56
N GLN A 40 1.22 -0.53 3.41
CA GLN A 40 2.52 -0.93 3.95
C GLN A 40 2.50 -1.02 5.48
N PHE A 41 1.86 -0.06 6.15
CA PHE A 41 1.73 -0.07 7.60
C PHE A 41 0.76 -1.16 8.04
N ALA A 42 -0.38 -1.33 7.36
CA ALA A 42 -1.35 -2.38 7.68
C ALA A 42 -0.74 -3.80 7.58
N ASP A 43 0.01 -4.11 6.51
CA ASP A 43 0.70 -5.42 6.39
C ASP A 43 1.69 -5.65 7.53
N ARG A 44 2.47 -4.62 7.90
CA ARG A 44 3.46 -4.72 8.97
C ARG A 44 2.81 -4.84 10.35
N GLN A 45 1.72 -4.11 10.57
CA GLN A 45 0.91 -4.21 11.79
C GLN A 45 0.32 -5.61 11.92
N ALA A 46 -0.24 -6.19 10.85
CA ALA A 46 -0.78 -7.54 10.86
C ALA A 46 0.26 -8.60 11.27
N ARG A 47 1.48 -8.54 10.71
CA ARG A 47 2.57 -9.47 11.06
C ARG A 47 2.96 -9.39 12.53
N LEU A 48 3.03 -8.18 13.08
CA LEU A 48 3.33 -7.98 14.50
C LEU A 48 2.17 -8.44 15.38
N LEU A 49 0.94 -8.08 15.00
CA LEU A 49 -0.25 -8.40 15.78
C LEU A 49 -0.42 -9.91 15.96
N VAL A 50 -0.23 -10.69 14.91
CA VAL A 50 -0.26 -12.17 15.01
C VAL A 50 0.73 -12.66 16.06
N SER A 51 1.94 -12.08 16.10
CA SER A 51 2.93 -12.44 17.11
C SER A 51 2.50 -12.03 18.53
N ASN A 52 1.86 -10.87 18.67
CA ASN A 52 1.38 -10.36 19.96
C ASN A 52 0.21 -11.19 20.48
N ILE A 53 -0.76 -11.55 19.64
CA ILE A 53 -1.88 -12.43 20.03
C ILE A 53 -1.34 -13.77 20.53
N VAL A 54 -0.38 -14.37 19.81
CA VAL A 54 0.24 -15.64 20.25
C VAL A 54 1.03 -15.48 21.55
N ALA A 55 1.67 -14.33 21.78
CA ALA A 55 2.37 -14.04 23.03
C ALA A 55 1.39 -13.90 24.20
N ASP A 56 0.32 -13.14 24.00
CA ASP A 56 -0.73 -12.90 24.99
C ASP A 56 -1.42 -14.19 25.42
N LEU A 57 -1.80 -15.05 24.47
CA LEU A 57 -2.35 -16.39 24.74
C LEU A 57 -1.39 -17.30 25.53
N LYS A 58 -0.10 -17.02 25.51
CA LYS A 58 0.95 -17.75 26.25
C LYS A 58 1.38 -17.05 27.53
N GLY A 59 0.71 -15.97 27.94
CA GLY A 59 1.09 -15.15 29.09
C GLY A 59 2.46 -14.48 28.95
N LYS A 60 2.92 -14.25 27.72
CA LYS A 60 4.19 -13.59 27.40
C LYS A 60 3.97 -12.12 27.09
N PRO A 61 4.97 -11.25 27.34
CA PRO A 61 4.86 -9.84 27.02
C PRO A 61 4.70 -9.60 25.51
N THR A 62 3.82 -8.66 25.16
CA THR A 62 3.59 -8.18 23.79
C THR A 62 4.65 -7.16 23.39
N ARG A 63 4.74 -6.88 22.08
CA ARG A 63 5.69 -5.92 21.53
C ARG A 63 4.99 -4.71 20.95
N LEU A 64 5.58 -3.53 21.17
CA LEU A 64 5.11 -2.29 20.58
C LEU A 64 5.36 -2.24 19.08
N PHE A 65 4.44 -1.64 18.34
CA PHE A 65 4.58 -1.43 16.91
C PHE A 65 5.63 -0.35 16.60
N ALA A 66 6.63 -0.73 15.80
CA ALA A 66 7.72 0.14 15.38
C ALA A 66 8.07 -0.14 13.91
N TYR A 67 7.77 0.81 13.02
CA TYR A 67 8.01 0.63 11.59
C TYR A 67 8.48 1.92 10.90
N LYS A 68 9.39 1.78 9.94
CA LYS A 68 9.80 2.85 9.02
C LYS A 68 9.67 2.31 7.59
N PRO A 69 8.81 2.90 6.73
CA PRO A 69 8.72 2.50 5.34
C PRO A 69 10.03 2.80 4.61
N ALA A 70 10.42 1.91 3.69
CA ALA A 70 11.61 2.12 2.85
C ALA A 70 11.39 3.23 1.81
N GLY A 71 10.14 3.52 1.46
CA GLY A 71 9.80 4.51 0.46
C GLY A 71 8.35 4.48 0.01
N MET A 72 8.01 5.39 -0.88
CA MET A 72 6.71 5.52 -1.53
C MET A 72 6.91 5.80 -3.02
N LEU A 73 6.07 5.21 -3.87
CA LEU A 73 6.05 5.47 -5.30
C LEU A 73 4.61 5.74 -5.73
N ALA A 74 4.43 6.77 -6.55
CA ALA A 74 3.15 7.12 -7.14
C ALA A 74 3.34 7.40 -8.64
N SER A 75 2.52 6.78 -9.49
CA SER A 75 2.47 7.11 -10.92
C SER A 75 1.45 8.22 -11.15
N ILE A 76 1.80 9.22 -11.95
CA ILE A 76 0.96 10.39 -12.26
C ILE A 76 0.53 10.43 -13.74
N GLY A 77 0.72 9.34 -14.47
CA GLY A 77 0.36 9.22 -15.89
C GLY A 77 1.39 9.83 -16.84
N ARG A 78 1.16 9.70 -18.16
CA ARG A 78 2.02 10.24 -19.24
C ARG A 78 3.52 9.92 -19.07
N ASN A 79 3.85 8.68 -18.73
CA ASN A 79 5.24 8.23 -18.48
C ASN A 79 5.96 9.01 -17.38
N ASN A 80 5.20 9.52 -16.40
CA ASN A 80 5.73 10.30 -15.29
C ASN A 80 5.32 9.68 -13.95
N SER A 81 6.22 9.74 -12.98
CA SER A 81 6.01 9.21 -11.63
C SER A 81 6.80 10.02 -10.62
N VAL A 82 6.47 9.86 -9.35
CA VAL A 82 7.22 10.39 -8.23
C VAL A 82 7.58 9.24 -7.32
N ALA A 83 8.85 9.13 -6.95
CA ALA A 83 9.34 8.09 -6.08
C ALA A 83 10.20 8.71 -4.98
N GLN A 84 9.98 8.27 -3.75
CA GLN A 84 10.86 8.56 -2.62
C GLN A 84 11.37 7.22 -2.08
N ILE A 85 12.66 6.96 -2.19
CA ILE A 85 13.28 5.70 -1.77
C ILE A 85 14.44 6.04 -0.83
N TYR A 86 14.40 5.53 0.40
CA TYR A 86 15.39 5.78 1.46
C TYR A 86 15.76 7.27 1.68
N GLY A 87 14.83 8.19 1.37
CA GLY A 87 15.05 9.64 1.49
C GLY A 87 15.47 10.34 0.20
N LEU A 88 15.88 9.60 -0.83
CA LEU A 88 16.14 10.14 -2.17
C LEU A 88 14.81 10.35 -2.91
N ARG A 89 14.63 11.52 -3.50
CA ARG A 89 13.45 11.89 -4.29
C ARG A 89 13.77 11.82 -5.77
N PHE A 90 12.95 11.09 -6.52
CA PHE A 90 13.01 10.98 -7.96
C PHE A 90 11.68 11.45 -8.55
N SER A 91 11.73 12.13 -9.68
CA SER A 91 10.56 12.57 -10.45
C SER A 91 10.79 12.37 -11.94
N GLY A 92 9.73 12.52 -12.74
CA GLY A 92 9.86 12.48 -14.19
C GLY A 92 9.95 11.06 -14.74
N LEU A 93 10.58 10.96 -15.91
CA LEU A 93 10.81 9.71 -16.61
C LEU A 93 11.67 8.74 -15.78
N ILE A 94 12.63 9.24 -15.00
CA ILE A 94 13.52 8.41 -14.16
C ILE A 94 12.70 7.68 -13.09
N ALA A 95 11.82 8.38 -12.39
CA ALA A 95 10.92 7.77 -11.41
C ALA A 95 9.96 6.77 -12.07
N PHE A 96 9.50 7.05 -13.29
CA PHE A 96 8.66 6.13 -14.05
C PHE A 96 9.39 4.83 -14.43
N MET A 97 10.67 4.92 -14.86
CA MET A 97 11.50 3.75 -15.12
C MET A 97 11.78 2.95 -13.84
N LEU A 98 12.06 3.62 -12.72
CA LEU A 98 12.23 2.97 -11.41
C LEU A 98 10.97 2.24 -10.98
N TRP A 99 9.79 2.86 -11.14
CA TRP A 99 8.51 2.24 -10.85
C TRP A 99 8.29 0.97 -11.69
N ARG A 100 8.52 1.02 -13.01
CA ARG A 100 8.43 -0.15 -13.91
C ARG A 100 9.42 -1.25 -13.50
N GLY A 101 10.66 -0.87 -13.18
CA GLY A 101 11.70 -1.81 -12.75
C GLY A 101 11.33 -2.56 -11.47
N ILE A 102 10.92 -1.83 -10.42
CA ILE A 102 10.49 -2.42 -9.16
C ILE A 102 9.28 -3.34 -9.36
N TYR A 103 8.33 -2.96 -10.21
CA TYR A 103 7.14 -3.75 -10.48
C TYR A 103 7.47 -5.04 -11.24
N LEU A 104 8.35 -4.96 -12.26
CA LEU A 104 8.85 -6.12 -12.99
C LEU A 104 9.61 -7.09 -12.09
N LEU A 105 10.39 -6.59 -11.11
CA LEU A 105 11.10 -7.44 -10.16
C LEU A 105 10.15 -8.23 -9.24
N LYS A 106 8.97 -7.68 -8.93
CA LYS A 106 7.95 -8.35 -8.09
C LYS A 106 7.21 -9.48 -8.80
N VAL A 107 7.27 -9.55 -10.13
CA VAL A 107 6.63 -10.63 -10.90
C VAL A 107 7.53 -11.87 -10.84
N PRO A 108 7.04 -13.04 -10.43
CA PRO A 108 7.89 -14.23 -10.28
C PRO A 108 8.26 -14.89 -11.63
N THR A 109 7.38 -14.83 -12.62
CA THR A 109 7.52 -15.57 -13.89
C THR A 109 8.13 -14.72 -14.99
N LEU A 110 9.19 -15.20 -15.66
CA LEU A 110 9.87 -14.48 -16.75
C LEU A 110 8.93 -14.17 -17.93
N SER A 111 8.08 -15.12 -18.33
CA SER A 111 7.12 -14.91 -19.43
C SER A 111 6.11 -13.80 -19.13
N ARG A 112 5.70 -13.67 -17.85
CA ARG A 112 4.82 -12.57 -17.40
C ARG A 112 5.56 -11.24 -17.37
N LYS A 113 6.84 -11.22 -16.94
CA LYS A 113 7.69 -10.02 -17.03
C LYS A 113 7.81 -9.53 -18.47
N LEU A 114 8.07 -10.42 -19.42
CA LEU A 114 8.25 -10.06 -20.83
C LEU A 114 6.94 -9.54 -21.45
N ARG A 115 5.80 -10.19 -21.18
CA ARG A 115 4.49 -9.70 -21.64
C ARG A 115 4.20 -8.28 -21.12
N LEU A 116 4.36 -8.05 -19.82
CA LEU A 116 4.18 -6.72 -19.22
C LEU A 116 5.15 -5.70 -19.81
N PHE A 117 6.40 -6.08 -20.03
CA PHE A 117 7.38 -5.19 -20.65
C PHE A 117 7.00 -4.79 -22.08
N LEU A 118 6.54 -5.75 -22.90
CA LEU A 118 6.12 -5.53 -24.29
C LEU A 118 4.83 -4.72 -24.35
N GLU A 119 3.83 -5.05 -23.53
CA GLU A 119 2.56 -4.32 -23.42
C GLU A 119 2.81 -2.86 -23.03
N TRP A 120 3.63 -2.62 -22.01
CA TRP A 120 3.97 -1.27 -21.59
C TRP A 120 4.92 -0.53 -22.54
N ASN A 121 5.63 -1.22 -23.44
CA ASN A 121 6.38 -0.58 -24.53
C ASN A 121 5.42 -0.19 -25.66
N TYR A 122 4.52 -1.09 -26.03
CA TYR A 122 3.51 -0.86 -27.06
C TYR A 122 2.57 0.29 -26.68
N ALA A 123 2.07 0.30 -25.44
CA ALA A 123 1.24 1.38 -24.90
C ALA A 123 1.95 2.75 -24.80
N MET A 124 3.27 2.79 -24.98
CA MET A 124 4.02 4.04 -25.08
C MET A 124 3.92 4.66 -26.48
N VAL A 125 3.67 3.82 -27.50
CA VAL A 125 3.60 4.20 -28.92
C VAL A 125 2.15 4.36 -29.38
N THR A 126 1.23 3.57 -28.83
CA THR A 126 -0.21 3.67 -29.14
C THR A 126 -0.96 4.44 -28.06
N PRO A 127 -1.83 5.41 -28.42
CA PRO A 127 -2.71 6.02 -27.45
C PRO A 127 -3.60 4.95 -26.79
N PRO A 128 -3.86 5.03 -25.49
CA PRO A 128 -4.79 4.12 -24.84
C PRO A 128 -6.18 4.28 -25.47
N ASP A 129 -6.83 3.16 -25.80
CA ASP A 129 -8.20 3.15 -26.29
C ASP A 129 -9.13 3.70 -25.21
N LEU A 130 -9.60 4.92 -25.42
CA LEU A 130 -10.56 5.63 -24.57
C LEU A 130 -11.99 5.33 -25.00
N VAL A 131 -12.28 4.11 -25.44
CA VAL A 131 -13.67 3.74 -25.76
C VAL A 131 -14.40 3.43 -24.45
N HIS A 132 -14.88 4.49 -23.82
CA HIS A 132 -15.88 4.39 -22.77
C HIS A 132 -17.22 4.06 -23.43
N LEU A 133 -17.51 2.77 -23.63
CA LEU A 133 -18.82 2.31 -24.05
C LEU A 133 -19.80 2.62 -22.91
N GLY A 134 -20.41 3.80 -22.96
CA GLY A 134 -21.54 4.13 -22.12
C GLY A 134 -22.68 3.19 -22.45
N PHE A 135 -22.91 2.18 -21.61
CA PHE A 135 -24.13 1.39 -21.66
C PHE A 135 -25.29 2.30 -21.24
N LYS A 136 -25.94 2.93 -22.22
CA LYS A 136 -27.23 3.58 -22.02
C LYS A 136 -28.27 2.46 -21.93
N ASN A 137 -28.70 2.11 -20.72
CA ASN A 137 -29.89 1.28 -20.54
C ASN A 137 -31.09 2.06 -21.10
N THR A 138 -31.56 1.68 -22.29
CA THR A 138 -32.88 2.07 -22.79
C THR A 138 -33.89 1.18 -22.11
N GLY A 139 -34.33 1.60 -20.92
CA GLY A 139 -35.30 0.87 -20.10
C GLY A 139 -36.15 1.78 -19.20
N ASP A 140 -36.18 3.08 -19.46
CA ASP A 140 -37.22 3.96 -18.92
C ASP A 140 -38.28 4.13 -20.00
N SER A 141 -39.34 3.35 -19.79
CA SER A 141 -40.61 3.30 -20.49
C SER A 141 -41.41 4.59 -20.34
N ASP A 142 -42.02 5.04 -21.44
CA ASP A 142 -43.35 5.66 -21.39
C ASP A 142 -44.42 4.61 -21.05
#